data_AF-A0A924D5D7-F1
#
_entry.id   AF-A0A924D5D7-F1
#
_cell.length_a   1.000
_cell.length_b   1.000
_cell.length_c   1.000
_cell.angle_alpha   90.00
_cell.angle_beta   90.00
_cell.angle_gamma   90.00
#
_symmetry.space_group_name_H-M   'P 1'
#
loop_
_entity.id
_entity.type
_entity.pdbx_description
1 polymer ?
#
loop_
_entity_poly.entity_id
_entity_poly.type
_entity_poly.pdbx_seq_one_letter_code
_entity_poly.pdbx_strand_id
1 'polypeptide(L)'
;MAYDRIKIFEQAKEMIVKHKLFFVDDIVAFLPCANSTFYDFFPANSEELDELKELLNQNRTTLKISMRSKWYTSNAPALQMALMKLIATPEELRKLSMQFIESENTNKNEISIKPIDWTKSDV
;
A
#
# COMPACT_ATOMS: atom_id res chain seq x y z
N MET A 1 -4.43 -33.65 11.13
CA MET A 1 -3.16 -33.31 10.46
C MET A 1 -2.61 -32.05 11.10
N ALA A 2 -1.61 -32.16 11.98
CA ALA A 2 -0.85 -31.00 12.43
C ALA A 2 0.05 -30.60 11.26
N TYR A 3 -0.37 -29.63 10.46
CA TYR A 3 0.57 -28.98 9.56
C TYR A 3 1.63 -28.33 10.44
N ASP A 4 2.89 -28.73 10.26
CA ASP A 4 4.00 -28.10 10.96
C ASP A 4 4.02 -26.63 10.55
N ARG A 5 3.62 -25.74 11.47
CA ARG A 5 3.60 -24.28 11.26
C ARG A 5 4.91 -23.77 10.68
N ILE A 6 6.01 -24.41 11.08
CA ILE A 6 7.37 -24.15 10.61
C ILE A 6 7.51 -24.41 9.10
N LYS A 7 6.97 -25.52 8.58
CA LYS A 7 7.04 -25.83 7.14
C LYS A 7 6.22 -24.87 6.30
N ILE A 8 5.02 -24.50 6.78
CA ILE A 8 4.17 -23.48 6.14
C ILE A 8 4.90 -22.14 6.09
N PHE A 9 5.55 -21.75 7.19
CA PHE A 9 6.28 -20.50 7.28
C PHE A 9 7.47 -20.44 6.32
N GLU A 10 8.25 -21.52 6.24
CA GLU A 10 9.41 -21.60 5.34
C GLU A 10 8.97 -21.61 3.87
N GLN A 11 7.90 -22.33 3.54
CA GLN A 11 7.28 -22.28 2.21
C GLN A 11 6.80 -20.86 1.86
N ALA A 12 6.19 -20.14 2.81
CA ALA A 12 5.78 -18.76 2.58
C ALA A 12 6.98 -17.86 2.26
N LYS A 13 8.09 -17.97 3.01
CA LYS A 13 9.33 -17.22 2.73
C LYS A 13 9.89 -17.52 1.35
N GLU A 14 10.00 -18.79 0.97
CA GLU A 14 10.49 -19.21 -0.35
C GLU A 14 9.63 -18.64 -1.49
N MET A 15 8.30 -18.71 -1.35
CA MET A 15 7.38 -18.20 -2.37
C MET A 15 7.43 -16.67 -2.49
N ILE A 16 7.58 -15.95 -1.37
CA ILE A 16 7.75 -14.49 -1.38
C ILE A 16 8.99 -14.09 -2.18
N VAL A 17 10.12 -14.76 -1.98
CA VAL A 17 11.37 -14.44 -2.67
C VAL A 17 11.31 -14.84 -4.15
N LYS A 18 10.79 -16.03 -4.45
CA LYS A 18 10.75 -16.57 -5.81
C LYS A 18 9.80 -15.80 -6.72
N HIS A 19 8.61 -15.44 -6.23
CA HIS A 19 7.58 -14.78 -7.02
C HIS A 19 7.51 -13.26 -6.82
N LYS A 20 8.35 -12.70 -5.93
CA LYS A 20 8.32 -11.27 -5.56
C LYS A 20 6.91 -10.81 -5.19
N LEU A 21 6.28 -11.56 -4.28
CA LEU A 21 4.92 -11.27 -3.84
C LEU A 21 4.84 -9.89 -3.20
N PHE A 22 3.69 -9.24 -3.33
CA PHE A 22 3.44 -7.91 -2.77
C PHE A 22 2.38 -7.93 -1.68
N PHE A 23 1.40 -8.82 -1.78
CA PHE A 23 0.26 -8.89 -0.86
C PHE A 23 0.28 -10.20 -0.06
N VAL A 24 -0.31 -10.17 1.14
CA VAL A 24 -0.47 -11.36 1.98
C VAL A 24 -1.45 -12.34 1.35
N ASP A 25 -2.50 -11.84 0.68
CA ASP A 25 -3.47 -12.68 -0.03
C ASP A 25 -2.81 -13.53 -1.12
N ASP A 26 -1.80 -12.97 -1.81
CA ASP A 26 -1.03 -13.72 -2.80
C ASP A 26 -0.27 -14.87 -2.14
N ILE A 27 0.32 -14.63 -0.95
CA ILE A 27 1.00 -15.68 -0.18
C ILE A 27 0.00 -16.80 0.11
N VAL A 28 -1.18 -16.47 0.66
CA VAL A 28 -2.18 -17.49 1.01
C VAL A 28 -2.65 -18.27 -0.21
N ALA A 29 -2.80 -17.63 -1.38
CA ALA A 29 -3.17 -18.31 -2.62
C ALA A 29 -2.12 -19.33 -3.10
N PHE A 30 -0.84 -19.13 -2.79
CA PHE A 30 0.23 -20.09 -3.10
C PHE A 30 0.37 -21.21 -2.08
N LEU A 31 -0.17 -21.03 -0.86
CA LEU A 31 -0.18 -22.07 0.15
C LEU A 31 -1.47 -22.93 0.03
N PRO A 32 -1.40 -24.22 0.35
CA PRO A 32 -2.59 -25.08 0.41
C PRO A 32 -3.39 -24.81 1.71
N CYS A 33 -3.63 -23.55 2.07
CA CYS A 33 -4.40 -23.15 3.24
C CYS A 33 -5.46 -22.11 2.89
N ALA A 34 -6.55 -22.09 3.67
CA ALA A 34 -7.55 -21.04 3.58
C ALA A 34 -7.08 -19.78 4.34
N ASN A 35 -7.60 -18.61 3.96
CA ASN A 35 -7.31 -17.34 4.65
C ASN A 35 -7.54 -17.43 6.17
N SER A 36 -8.65 -18.05 6.59
CA SER A 36 -8.94 -18.25 8.02
C SER A 36 -7.84 -19.05 8.71
N THR A 37 -7.45 -20.19 8.11
CA THR A 37 -6.42 -21.08 8.65
C THR A 37 -5.04 -20.42 8.69
N PHE A 38 -4.73 -19.52 7.75
CA PHE A 38 -3.49 -18.76 7.78
C PHE A 38 -3.42 -17.82 9.00
N TYR A 39 -4.47 -17.05 9.26
CA TYR A 39 -4.52 -16.16 10.43
C TYR A 39 -4.68 -16.91 11.75
N ASP A 40 -5.24 -18.12 11.74
CA ASP A 40 -5.26 -19.02 12.91
C ASP A 40 -3.84 -19.52 13.25
N PHE A 41 -3.01 -19.79 12.25
CA PHE A 41 -1.61 -20.20 12.45
C PHE A 41 -0.69 -19.03 12.78
N PHE A 42 -0.97 -17.85 12.23
CA PHE A 42 -0.20 -16.62 12.40
C PHE A 42 -1.12 -15.50 12.91
N PRO A 43 -1.38 -15.44 14.23
CA PRO A 43 -2.26 -14.43 14.81
C PRO A 43 -1.68 -13.02 14.63
N ALA A 44 -2.53 -12.01 14.70
CA ALA A 44 -2.09 -10.61 14.72
C ALA A 44 -1.15 -10.38 15.92
N ASN A 45 0.06 -9.86 15.65
CA ASN A 45 1.21 -9.71 16.57
C ASN A 45 2.11 -10.94 16.74
N SER A 46 2.07 -11.91 15.83
CA SER A 46 3.12 -12.94 15.79
C SER A 46 4.38 -12.40 15.11
N GLU A 47 5.55 -12.75 15.63
CA GLU A 47 6.86 -12.35 15.07
C GLU A 47 7.03 -12.89 13.65
N GLU A 48 6.48 -14.07 13.37
CA GLU A 48 6.48 -14.67 12.04
C GLU A 48 5.71 -13.81 11.02
N LEU A 49 4.54 -13.30 11.39
CA LEU A 49 3.71 -12.50 10.51
C LEU A 49 4.36 -11.14 10.22
N ASP A 50 5.04 -10.56 11.21
CA ASP A 50 5.80 -9.31 11.03
C ASP A 50 7.03 -9.53 10.14
N GLU A 51 7.75 -10.64 10.26
CA GLU A 51 8.82 -11.00 9.33
C GLU A 51 8.32 -11.14 7.88
N LEU A 52 7.17 -11.79 7.66
CA LEU A 52 6.59 -11.93 6.32
C LEU A 52 6.20 -10.57 5.74
N LYS A 53 5.60 -9.70 6.56
CA LYS A 53 5.27 -8.32 6.15
C LYS A 53 6.52 -7.51 5.81
N GLU A 54 7.58 -7.65 6.60
CA GLU A 54 8.85 -6.99 6.35
C GLU A 54 9.47 -7.44 5.02
N LEU A 55 9.48 -8.75 4.74
CA LEU A 55 9.91 -9.29 3.44
C LEU A 55 9.07 -8.76 2.28
N LEU A 56 7.74 -8.68 2.43
CA LEU A 56 6.86 -8.06 1.43
C LEU A 56 7.20 -6.57 1.21
N ASN A 57 7.48 -5.83 2.29
CA ASN A 57 7.87 -4.43 2.22
C ASN A 57 9.25 -4.23 1.55
N GLN A 58 10.19 -5.12 1.81
CA GLN A 58 11.49 -5.14 1.15
C GLN A 58 11.34 -5.41 -0.35
N ASN A 59 10.51 -6.37 -0.75
CA ASN A 59 10.18 -6.61 -2.16
C ASN A 59 9.53 -5.40 -2.83
N ARG A 60 8.59 -4.74 -2.16
CA ARG A 60 7.97 -3.48 -2.65
C ARG A 60 9.01 -2.38 -2.84
N THR A 61 9.91 -2.22 -1.87
CA THR A 61 10.94 -1.16 -1.88
C THR A 61 11.99 -1.42 -2.95
N THR A 62 12.50 -2.65 -3.04
CA THR A 62 13.47 -3.05 -4.06
C THR A 62 12.90 -2.93 -5.47
N LEU A 63 11.63 -3.29 -5.69
CA LEU A 63 10.99 -3.10 -6.98
C LEU A 63 10.90 -1.61 -7.33
N LYS A 64 10.44 -0.75 -6.42
CA LYS A 64 10.37 0.71 -6.63
C LYS A 64 11.74 1.28 -7.00
N ILE A 65 12.80 0.88 -6.30
CA ILE A 65 14.18 1.30 -6.60
C ILE A 65 14.59 0.80 -7.99
N SER A 66 14.33 -0.47 -8.30
CA SER A 66 14.66 -1.05 -9.61
C SER A 66 13.93 -0.36 -10.76
N MET A 67 12.66 0.03 -10.57
CA MET A 67 11.89 0.78 -11.55
C MET A 67 12.46 2.18 -11.76
N ARG A 68 12.80 2.90 -10.66
CA ARG A 68 13.45 4.23 -10.76
C ARG A 68 14.79 4.16 -11.47
N SER A 69 15.60 3.15 -11.17
CA SER A 69 16.87 2.90 -11.87
C SER A 69 16.65 2.64 -13.36
N LYS A 70 15.68 1.78 -13.71
CA LYS A 70 15.30 1.56 -15.12
C LYS A 70 14.82 2.84 -15.79
N TRP A 71 14.01 3.67 -15.14
CA TRP A 71 13.53 4.93 -15.72
C TRP A 71 14.65 5.94 -15.95
N TYR A 72 15.67 5.95 -15.08
CA TYR A 72 16.86 6.78 -15.26
C TYR A 72 17.69 6.33 -16.47
N THR A 73 17.94 5.02 -16.62
CA THR A 73 18.75 4.48 -17.73
C THR A 73 17.97 4.38 -19.05
N SER A 74 16.65 4.41 -19.02
CA SER A 74 15.81 4.27 -20.22
C SER A 74 15.94 5.49 -21.12
N ASN A 75 16.03 5.27 -22.44
CA ASN A 75 16.03 6.33 -23.46
C ASN A 75 14.61 6.81 -23.85
N ALA A 76 13.58 6.38 -23.10
CA ALA A 76 12.20 6.78 -23.34
C ALA A 76 11.92 8.10 -22.62
N PRO A 77 11.63 9.20 -23.33
CA PRO A 77 11.46 10.52 -22.72
C PRO A 77 10.28 10.57 -21.74
N ALA A 78 9.24 9.77 -21.97
CA ALA A 78 8.09 9.65 -21.07
C ALA A 78 8.48 9.10 -19.68
N LEU A 79 9.38 8.11 -19.62
CA LEU A 79 9.83 7.52 -18.34
C LEU A 79 10.75 8.47 -17.58
N GLN A 80 11.64 9.17 -18.28
CA GLN A 80 12.50 10.19 -17.68
C GLN A 80 11.68 11.38 -17.17
N MET A 81 10.68 11.82 -17.92
CA MET A 81 9.72 12.85 -17.51
C MET A 81 8.92 12.42 -16.27
N ALA A 82 8.47 11.16 -16.21
CA ALA A 82 7.79 10.61 -15.04
C ALA A 82 8.70 10.57 -13.80
N LEU A 83 9.97 10.19 -13.97
CA LEU A 83 10.96 10.23 -12.90
C LEU A 83 11.20 11.67 -12.43
N MET A 84 11.33 12.62 -13.35
CA MET A 84 11.49 14.03 -13.03
C MET A 84 10.30 14.57 -12.23
N LYS A 85 9.07 14.23 -12.60
CA LYS A 85 7.87 14.60 -11.83
C LYS A 85 7.84 14.05 -10.41
N LEU A 86 8.47 12.92 -10.13
CA LEU A 86 8.54 12.34 -8.79
C LEU A 86 9.58 13.01 -7.88
N ILE A 87 10.64 13.59 -8.46
CA ILE A 87 11.77 14.18 -7.72
C ILE A 87 11.68 15.71 -7.70
N ALA A 88 11.03 16.30 -8.70
CA ALA A 88 10.92 17.74 -8.88
C ALA A 88 10.28 18.43 -7.68
N THR A 89 10.83 19.59 -7.36
CA THR A 89 10.20 20.54 -6.44
C THR A 89 8.89 21.08 -7.05
N PRO A 90 7.94 21.59 -6.24
CA PRO A 90 6.68 22.12 -6.77
C PRO A 90 6.85 23.19 -7.86
N GLU A 91 7.90 24.01 -7.76
CA GLU A 91 8.27 25.04 -8.74
C GLU A 91 8.73 24.45 -10.08
N GLU A 92 9.56 23.41 -10.04
CA GLU A 92 10.02 22.71 -11.25
C GLU A 92 8.88 21.92 -11.88
N LEU A 93 8.03 21.29 -11.07
CA LEU A 93 6.87 20.55 -11.52
C LEU A 93 5.85 21.46 -12.22
N ARG A 94 5.63 22.68 -11.69
CA ARG A 94 4.82 23.72 -12.34
C ARG A 94 5.33 24.07 -13.73
N LYS A 95 6.64 24.29 -13.88
CA LYS A 95 7.26 24.61 -15.17
C LYS A 95 7.24 23.44 -16.16
N LEU A 96 7.24 22.21 -15.64
CA LEU A 96 7.23 20.99 -16.43
C LEU A 96 5.82 20.53 -16.85
N SER A 97 4.78 20.93 -16.10
CA SER A 97 3.40 20.57 -16.38
C SER A 97 2.72 21.59 -17.31
N MET A 98 2.05 21.12 -18.36
CA MET A 98 1.32 21.99 -19.29
C MET A 98 -0.01 22.55 -18.71
N GLN A 99 -0.57 21.90 -17.70
CA GLN A 99 -1.76 22.37 -16.96
C GLN A 99 -1.56 22.10 -15.48
N PHE A 100 -1.16 23.13 -14.74
CA PHE A 100 -1.17 23.09 -13.28
C PHE A 100 -2.51 23.66 -12.80
N ILE A 101 -3.42 22.79 -12.36
CA ILE A 101 -4.69 23.20 -11.75
C ILE A 101 -4.53 23.06 -10.23
N GLU A 102 -4.29 24.18 -9.56
CA GLU A 102 -4.28 24.26 -8.10
C GLU A 102 -5.73 24.27 -7.64
N SER A 103 -6.26 23.12 -7.23
CA SER A 103 -7.58 23.02 -6.59
C SER A 103 -7.38 22.97 -5.09
N GLU A 104 -7.32 24.14 -4.46
CA GLU A 104 -7.49 24.25 -3.01
C GLU A 104 -8.97 24.07 -2.69
N ASN A 105 -9.36 22.84 -2.36
CA ASN A 105 -10.73 22.56 -1.96
C ASN A 105 -10.93 23.05 -0.51
N THR A 106 -11.15 24.36 -0.34
CA THR A 106 -11.54 24.97 0.95
C THR A 106 -13.01 24.65 1.25
N ASN A 107 -13.34 23.36 1.41
CA ASN A 107 -14.65 22.97 1.92
C ASN A 107 -14.71 23.36 3.41
N LYS A 108 -15.07 24.61 3.69
CA LYS A 108 -15.61 25.00 4.99
C LYS A 108 -16.92 24.27 5.13
N ASN A 109 -16.88 23.08 5.71
CA ASN A 109 -18.07 22.36 6.14
C ASN A 109 -18.70 23.14 7.31
N GLU A 110 -19.34 24.26 6.99
CA GLU A 110 -20.26 24.94 7.90
C GLU A 110 -21.49 24.04 8.02
N ILE A 111 -21.42 23.12 8.97
CA ILE A 111 -22.56 22.31 9.39
C ILE A 111 -23.53 23.31 10.02
N SER A 112 -24.49 23.79 9.22
CA SER A 112 -25.63 24.57 9.71
C SER A 112 -26.54 23.65 10.52
N ILE A 113 -26.19 23.45 11.79
CA ILE A 113 -27.09 22.87 12.79
C ILE A 113 -28.24 23.86 13.01
N LYS A 114 -29.38 23.61 12.37
CA LYS A 114 -30.64 24.27 12.75
C LYS A 114 -31.02 23.74 14.13
N PRO A 115 -31.21 24.59 15.15
CA PRO A 115 -31.68 24.14 16.45
C PRO A 115 -33.08 23.52 16.29
N ILE A 116 -33.23 22.29 16.76
CA ILE A 116 -34.54 21.64 16.87
C ILE A 116 -35.19 22.22 18.12
N ASP A 117 -36.22 23.05 17.93
CA ASP A 117 -37.05 23.56 19.03
C ASP A 117 -37.81 22.40 19.67
N TRP A 118 -37.26 21.84 20.74
CA TRP A 118 -38.03 21.08 21.71
C TRP A 118 -38.88 22.07 22.51
N THR A 119 -40.01 22.49 21.95
CA THR A 119 -41.06 23.10 22.75
C THR A 119 -41.52 22.05 23.76
N LYS A 120 -41.16 22.34 25.01
CA LYS A 120 -41.49 21.58 26.21
C LYS A 120 -42.96 21.20 26.22
N SER A 121 -43.20 20.01 26.76
CA SER A 121 -44.42 19.63 27.46
C SER A 121 -45.18 20.83 28.01
N ASP A 122 -46.50 20.88 27.80
CA ASP A 122 -47.46 21.07 28.88
C ASP A 122 -48.89 20.80 28.39
N VAL A 123 -49.56 19.94 29.17
CA VAL A 123 -50.99 19.59 29.24
C VAL A 123 -51.52 18.49 28.30
#